data_AF-A0A8C7EGF3-F1
#
_entry.id   AF-A0A8C7EGF3-F1
#
_cell.length_a   1.000
_cell.length_b   1.000
_cell.length_c   1.000
_cell.angle_alpha   90.00
_cell.angle_beta   90.00
_cell.angle_gamma   90.00
#
_symmetry.space_group_name_H-M   'P 1'
#
loop_
_entity.id
_entity.type
_entity.pdbx_description
1 polymer ?
#
loop_
_entity_poly.entity_id
_entity_poly.type
_entity_poly.pdbx_seq_one_letter_code
_entity_poly.pdbx_strand_id
1 'polypeptide(L)'
;MEYAQGFKKQMNKRIHLLLCFLLQVNLVLSFPAIHCQDFSGVSLGTGDLHLFHLVTMAHIIQILLTSSTEENGMDQENTSSEEEVAVLTLYKFLCQCTGSALKEISSGWHLWKNLKAGIMPFLRCSALFFHYLNGVPAPSEMEVSGTNQFEHLCSYLSLPNNLTCLFQENSDIMNTLIESWCSNNEVKRYLEGKRHAISYARESNKLIDLPDDYSCLINQASNFSCPKSGGDKSRAPTLCLVCGTMLCSQSYCCQTELEGEDVGACTAHTYTCGSGVGIFLRVRECQVLFLAGKTKGCFYPPPYLDDYGETDQGLRRGNPLHLCKERFKKIQKLWQQHSITEEIGHAQEANQTLVGIDWQHL
;
A
#
# COMPACT_ATOMS: atom_id res chain seq x y z
N MET A 1 -24.32 7.40 1.97
CA MET A 1 -23.27 8.45 2.11
C MET A 1 -22.12 8.04 3.04
N GLU A 2 -22.23 6.97 3.83
CA GLU A 2 -21.14 6.48 4.69
C GLU A 2 -20.13 5.56 3.97
N TYR A 3 -20.51 4.88 2.87
CA TYR A 3 -19.59 4.05 2.08
C TYR A 3 -18.61 4.85 1.20
N ALA A 4 -18.92 6.12 0.89
CA ALA A 4 -18.06 7.00 0.10
C ALA A 4 -16.89 7.60 0.91
N GLN A 5 -17.01 7.64 2.24
CA GLN A 5 -15.93 8.10 3.12
C GLN A 5 -14.82 7.06 3.29
N GLY A 6 -15.14 5.76 3.13
CA GLY A 6 -14.14 4.69 3.15
C GLY A 6 -13.15 4.73 1.99
N PHE A 7 -13.59 5.23 0.81
CA PHE A 7 -12.78 5.16 -0.41
C PHE A 7 -11.84 6.35 -0.64
N LYS A 8 -12.22 7.57 -0.25
CA LYS A 8 -11.25 8.69 -0.15
C LYS A 8 -10.10 8.35 0.81
N LYS A 9 -10.35 7.46 1.77
CA LYS A 9 -9.38 6.95 2.75
C LYS A 9 -8.36 5.97 2.13
N GLN A 10 -8.62 5.38 0.96
CA GLN A 10 -7.72 4.42 0.32
C GLN A 10 -6.92 5.05 -0.85
N MET A 11 -7.48 6.04 -1.56
CA MET A 11 -6.71 6.84 -2.55
C MET A 11 -5.66 7.73 -1.88
N ASN A 12 -5.99 8.38 -0.76
CA ASN A 12 -4.97 9.09 0.04
C ASN A 12 -3.93 8.13 0.64
N LYS A 13 -4.23 6.83 0.80
CA LYS A 13 -3.21 5.85 1.21
C LYS A 13 -2.24 5.48 0.08
N ARG A 14 -2.56 5.71 -1.19
CA ARG A 14 -1.74 5.23 -2.33
C ARG A 14 -0.59 6.17 -2.74
N ILE A 15 -0.68 7.46 -2.47
CA ILE A 15 0.41 8.45 -2.75
C ILE A 15 1.41 8.57 -1.59
N HIS A 16 1.07 8.08 -0.40
CA HIS A 16 1.85 8.33 0.81
C HIS A 16 2.75 7.17 1.27
N LEU A 17 3.01 6.16 0.41
CA LEU A 17 4.02 5.13 0.72
C LEU A 17 5.44 5.74 0.78
N LEU A 18 5.65 6.88 0.14
CA LEU A 18 6.95 7.46 -0.13
C LEU A 18 7.07 8.93 0.31
N LEU A 19 6.23 9.45 1.23
CA LEU A 19 6.33 10.88 1.57
C LEU A 19 7.72 11.23 2.10
N CYS A 20 8.22 10.48 3.09
CA CYS A 20 9.56 10.71 3.65
C CYS A 20 10.67 10.37 2.64
N PHE A 21 10.55 9.30 1.86
CA PHE A 21 11.56 8.97 0.85
C PHE A 21 11.60 10.00 -0.29
N LEU A 22 10.46 10.42 -0.83
CA LEU A 22 10.40 11.48 -1.84
C LEU A 22 10.90 12.81 -1.25
N LEU A 23 10.56 13.12 0.00
CA LEU A 23 11.11 14.28 0.68
C LEU A 23 12.64 14.21 0.75
N GLN A 24 13.21 13.06 1.15
CA GLN A 24 14.66 12.84 1.17
C GLN A 24 15.28 13.01 -0.22
N VAL A 25 14.73 12.36 -1.25
CA VAL A 25 15.24 12.45 -2.62
C VAL A 25 15.23 13.91 -3.10
N ASN A 26 14.13 14.64 -2.88
CA ASN A 26 14.03 16.04 -3.27
C ASN A 26 15.01 16.93 -2.50
N LEU A 27 15.15 16.73 -1.18
CA LEU A 27 16.07 17.52 -0.36
C LEU A 27 17.53 17.29 -0.78
N VAL A 28 17.95 16.03 -0.91
CA VAL A 28 19.31 15.66 -1.30
C VAL A 28 19.65 16.18 -2.71
N LEU A 29 18.75 16.01 -3.68
CA LEU A 29 19.00 16.48 -5.05
C LEU A 29 18.95 18.01 -5.19
N SER A 30 18.20 18.72 -4.34
CA SER A 30 18.10 20.19 -4.37
C SER A 30 19.17 20.87 -3.53
N PHE A 31 19.76 20.17 -2.55
CA PHE A 31 20.75 20.72 -1.62
C PHE A 31 21.96 21.38 -2.29
N PRO A 32 22.59 20.77 -3.33
CA PRO A 32 23.70 21.41 -4.05
C PRO A 32 23.29 22.74 -4.70
N ALA A 33 22.08 22.82 -5.26
CA ALA A 33 21.60 24.03 -5.94
C ALA A 33 21.36 25.19 -4.97
N ILE A 34 20.96 24.90 -3.73
CA ILE A 34 20.74 25.90 -2.68
C ILE A 34 22.06 26.41 -2.10
N HIS A 35 23.08 25.56 -2.00
CA HIS A 35 24.37 25.88 -1.38
C HIS A 35 25.48 26.25 -2.37
N CYS A 36 25.15 26.42 -3.66
CA CYS A 36 26.10 26.82 -4.71
C CYS A 36 26.85 28.14 -4.42
N GLN A 37 26.46 28.94 -3.41
CA GLN A 37 27.09 30.22 -3.08
C GLN A 37 28.01 30.20 -1.84
N ASP A 38 27.88 29.23 -0.93
CA ASP A 38 28.60 29.22 0.35
C ASP A 38 29.37 27.90 0.55
N PHE A 39 30.44 27.68 -0.21
CA PHE A 39 31.35 26.53 -0.05
C PHE A 39 32.34 26.70 1.12
N SER A 40 31.97 27.43 2.19
CA SER A 40 32.81 27.54 3.39
C SER A 40 32.66 26.30 4.28
N GLY A 41 33.31 25.20 3.90
CA GLY A 41 33.77 24.17 4.83
C GLY A 41 32.89 22.93 5.08
N VAL A 42 31.65 22.87 4.55
CA VAL A 42 30.81 21.65 4.65
C VAL A 42 30.90 20.88 3.33
N SER A 43 31.39 19.63 3.38
CA SER A 43 31.41 18.75 2.21
C SER A 43 29.98 18.42 1.78
N LEU A 44 29.72 18.33 0.48
CA LEU A 44 28.39 17.98 -0.04
C LEU A 44 27.84 16.69 0.61
N GLY A 45 28.71 15.69 0.79
CA GLY A 45 28.36 14.43 1.44
C GLY A 45 28.00 14.55 2.93
N THR A 46 28.55 15.53 3.65
CA THR A 46 28.12 15.81 5.03
C THR A 46 26.73 16.43 5.09
N GLY A 47 26.36 17.25 4.11
CA GLY A 47 25.01 17.80 3.99
C GLY A 47 23.96 16.72 3.71
N ASP A 48 24.26 15.81 2.77
CA ASP A 48 23.38 14.69 2.43
C ASP A 48 23.10 13.79 3.64
N LEU A 49 24.13 13.52 4.46
CA LEU A 49 24.01 12.72 5.68
C LEU A 49 23.11 13.42 6.72
N HIS A 50 23.28 14.72 6.95
CA HIS A 50 22.44 15.46 7.90
C HIS A 50 20.98 15.55 7.44
N LEU A 51 20.73 15.74 6.14
CA LEU A 51 19.39 15.71 5.57
C LEU A 51 18.76 14.32 5.71
N PHE A 52 19.53 13.28 5.45
CA PHE A 52 19.09 11.91 5.64
C PHE A 52 18.73 11.61 7.10
N HIS A 53 19.57 12.02 8.06
CA HIS A 53 19.28 11.88 9.49
C HIS A 53 18.02 12.65 9.89
N LEU A 54 17.84 13.88 9.41
CA LEU A 54 16.66 14.70 9.70
C LEU A 54 15.37 14.03 9.20
N VAL A 55 15.37 13.53 7.97
CA VAL A 55 14.19 12.83 7.41
C VAL A 55 13.95 11.51 8.12
N THR A 56 15.01 10.78 8.48
CA THR A 56 14.93 9.53 9.26
C THR A 56 14.29 9.80 10.63
N MET A 57 14.73 10.83 11.34
CA MET A 57 14.13 11.25 12.61
C MET A 57 12.66 11.63 12.46
N ALA A 58 12.31 12.45 11.48
CA ALA A 58 10.92 12.82 11.22
C ALA A 58 10.05 11.58 10.92
N HIS A 59 10.58 10.61 10.18
CA HIS A 59 9.88 9.36 9.88
C HIS A 59 9.71 8.48 11.13
N ILE A 60 10.72 8.38 12.01
CA ILE A 60 10.61 7.70 13.31
C ILE A 60 9.47 8.31 14.13
N ILE A 61 9.43 9.64 14.25
CA ILE A 61 8.37 10.34 15.00
C ILE A 61 6.99 10.06 14.38
N GLN A 62 6.88 10.07 13.04
CA GLN A 62 5.63 9.72 12.36
C GLN A 62 5.18 8.28 12.69
N ILE A 63 6.09 7.31 12.65
CA ILE A 63 5.78 5.91 12.97
C ILE A 63 5.28 5.80 14.42
N LEU A 64 5.97 6.45 15.36
CA LEU A 64 5.59 6.43 16.77
C LEU A 64 4.23 7.11 17.02
N LEU A 65 3.98 8.28 16.43
CA LEU A 65 2.70 8.99 16.55
C LEU A 65 1.51 8.22 15.94
N THR A 66 1.78 7.34 14.98
CA THR A 66 0.75 6.55 14.28
C THR A 66 0.70 5.09 14.71
N SER A 67 1.49 4.71 15.71
CA SER A 67 1.49 3.37 16.27
C SER A 67 0.19 3.12 17.05
N SER A 68 -0.51 2.05 16.70
CA SER A 68 -1.68 1.56 17.42
C SER A 68 -1.42 0.12 17.83
N THR A 69 -1.28 -0.14 19.13
CA THR A 69 -1.20 -1.50 19.64
C THR A 69 -2.61 -2.07 19.73
N GLU A 70 -3.04 -2.84 18.74
CA GLU A 70 -4.05 -3.87 18.98
C GLU A 70 -3.34 -4.98 19.77
N GLU A 71 -3.73 -5.15 21.04
CA GLU A 71 -3.16 -6.11 21.98
C GLU A 71 -3.38 -7.55 21.47
N ASN A 72 -2.45 -8.05 20.67
CA ASN A 72 -2.31 -9.48 20.44
C ASN A 72 -1.27 -9.99 21.43
N GLY A 73 -1.76 -10.43 22.58
CA GLY A 73 -0.98 -10.92 23.70
C GLY A 73 -0.02 -12.05 23.31
N MET A 74 1.26 -11.75 23.35
CA MET A 74 2.31 -12.72 23.65
C MET A 74 3.26 -12.01 24.61
N ASP A 75 3.26 -12.46 25.86
CA ASP A 75 4.20 -12.00 26.87
C ASP A 75 5.63 -12.30 26.40
N GLN A 76 6.49 -11.29 26.47
CA GLN A 76 7.89 -11.40 26.10
C GLN A 76 8.70 -12.04 27.24
N GLU A 77 9.67 -12.89 26.89
CA GLU A 77 10.68 -13.41 27.83
C GLU A 77 11.67 -12.31 28.29
N ASN A 78 11.44 -11.78 29.49
CA ASN A 78 12.36 -11.34 30.56
C ASN A 78 13.71 -10.60 30.32
N THR A 79 14.01 -10.01 29.17
CA THR A 79 15.08 -8.99 29.11
C THR A 79 14.77 -7.90 28.09
N SER A 80 14.48 -6.68 28.55
CA SER A 80 14.27 -5.53 27.67
C SER A 80 15.60 -5.06 27.07
N SER A 81 15.72 -5.01 25.75
CA SER A 81 16.94 -4.53 25.09
C SER A 81 17.13 -3.01 25.29
N GLU A 82 18.35 -2.51 25.11
CA GLU A 82 18.64 -1.07 25.22
C GLU A 82 17.79 -0.24 24.24
N GLU A 83 17.54 -0.77 23.04
CA GLU A 83 16.69 -0.15 22.03
C GLU A 83 15.22 -0.07 22.46
N GLU A 84 14.70 -1.11 23.10
CA GLU A 84 13.32 -1.14 23.60
C GLU A 84 13.09 -0.07 24.68
N VAL A 85 14.05 0.09 25.60
CA VAL A 85 14.01 1.12 26.65
C VAL A 85 14.11 2.52 26.05
N ALA A 86 15.00 2.70 25.07
CA ALA A 86 15.22 4.00 24.45
C ALA A 86 14.00 4.45 23.63
N VAL A 87 13.38 3.56 22.85
CA VAL A 87 12.17 3.86 22.09
C VAL A 87 10.98 4.15 23.00
N LEU A 88 10.83 3.40 24.09
CA LEU A 88 9.80 3.68 25.09
C LEU A 88 9.98 5.06 25.74
N THR A 89 11.23 5.46 26.00
CA THR A 89 11.57 6.77 26.55
C THR A 89 11.19 7.89 25.58
N LEU A 90 11.56 7.75 24.30
CA LEU A 90 11.16 8.69 23.25
C LEU A 90 9.64 8.78 23.09
N TYR A 91 8.93 7.64 23.16
CA TYR A 91 7.47 7.60 23.09
C TYR A 91 6.81 8.34 24.26
N LYS A 92 7.33 8.19 25.48
CA LYS A 92 6.84 8.93 26.66
C LYS A 92 7.04 10.44 26.49
N PHE A 93 8.18 10.86 25.94
CA PHE A 93 8.41 12.26 25.62
C PHE A 93 7.41 12.80 24.56
N LEU A 94 7.09 12.00 23.55
CA LEU A 94 6.03 12.34 22.58
C LEU A 94 4.65 12.46 23.23
N CYS A 95 4.31 11.59 24.19
CA CYS A 95 3.06 11.69 24.94
C CYS A 95 2.97 13.01 25.71
N GLN A 96 4.08 13.47 26.30
CA GLN A 96 4.15 14.77 26.97
C GLN A 96 3.93 15.93 25.98
N CYS A 97 4.62 15.91 24.83
CA CYS A 97 4.50 16.93 23.78
C CYS A 97 3.09 17.01 23.17
N THR A 98 2.34 15.91 23.18
CA THR A 98 1.00 15.82 22.60
C THR A 98 -0.12 15.98 23.62
N GLY A 99 0.20 16.29 24.88
CA GLY A 99 -0.79 16.48 25.95
C GLY A 99 -1.56 15.20 26.29
N SER A 100 -0.90 14.05 26.23
CA SER A 100 -1.49 12.72 26.51
C SER A 100 -2.64 12.32 25.58
N ALA A 101 -2.71 12.91 24.38
CA ALA A 101 -3.66 12.49 23.34
C ALA A 101 -3.32 11.12 22.73
N LEU A 102 -2.07 10.69 22.86
CA LEU A 102 -1.62 9.35 22.46
C LEU A 102 -2.07 8.30 23.48
N LYS A 103 -2.37 7.09 23.00
CA LYS A 103 -2.67 5.96 23.87
C LYS A 103 -1.44 5.58 24.69
N GLU A 104 -1.63 5.29 25.98
CA GLU A 104 -0.54 4.82 26.81
C GLU A 104 -0.11 3.41 26.35
N ILE A 105 1.17 3.26 26.03
CA ILE A 105 1.77 1.98 25.61
C ILE A 105 2.73 1.53 26.70
N SER A 106 2.47 0.35 27.26
CA SER A 106 3.24 -0.22 28.37
C SER A 106 4.48 -1.01 27.93
N SER A 107 4.55 -1.45 26.67
CA SER A 107 5.59 -2.34 26.17
C SER A 107 6.53 -1.67 25.16
N GLY A 108 7.81 -1.53 25.53
CA GLY A 108 8.88 -1.08 24.64
C GLY A 108 9.15 -2.03 23.48
N TRP A 109 8.94 -3.34 23.67
CA TRP A 109 9.11 -4.34 22.62
C TRP A 109 8.14 -4.17 21.46
N HIS A 110 6.84 -3.99 21.75
CA HIS A 110 5.86 -3.76 20.69
C HIS A 110 6.18 -2.49 19.91
N LEU A 111 6.60 -1.42 20.59
CA LEU A 111 7.03 -0.18 19.96
C LEU A 111 8.27 -0.39 19.08
N TRP A 112 9.29 -1.07 19.59
CA TRP A 112 10.51 -1.34 18.84
C TRP A 112 10.24 -2.22 17.60
N LYS A 113 9.43 -3.27 17.76
CA LYS A 113 9.01 -4.13 16.65
C LYS A 113 8.24 -3.35 15.59
N ASN A 114 7.31 -2.49 16.00
CA ASN A 114 6.55 -1.62 15.10
C ASN A 114 7.45 -0.60 14.40
N LEU A 115 8.40 0.00 15.12
CA LEU A 115 9.37 0.93 14.55
C LEU A 115 10.26 0.24 13.51
N LYS A 116 10.85 -0.90 13.86
CA LYS A 116 11.70 -1.71 12.97
C LYS A 116 10.92 -2.12 11.71
N ALA A 117 9.70 -2.65 11.86
CA ALA A 117 8.87 -3.01 10.72
C ALA A 117 8.46 -1.78 9.88
N GLY A 118 8.18 -0.65 10.54
CA GLY A 118 7.71 0.58 9.91
C GLY A 118 8.76 1.32 9.09
N ILE A 119 9.99 1.38 9.59
CA ILE A 119 11.09 2.13 8.97
C ILE A 119 11.81 1.33 7.86
N MET A 120 11.73 -0.01 7.89
CA MET A 120 12.45 -0.88 6.96
C MET A 120 12.23 -0.58 5.47
N PRO A 121 11.01 -0.33 4.97
CA PRO A 121 10.81 0.06 3.57
C PRO A 121 11.56 1.35 3.20
N PHE A 122 11.54 2.35 4.08
CA PHE A 122 12.26 3.62 3.89
C PHE A 122 13.77 3.41 3.84
N LEU A 123 14.33 2.59 4.74
CA LEU A 123 15.77 2.28 4.73
C LEU A 123 16.18 1.51 3.47
N ARG A 124 15.39 0.53 3.02
CA ARG A 124 15.65 -0.20 1.76
C ARG A 124 15.67 0.73 0.54
N CYS A 125 14.69 1.63 0.44
CA CYS A 125 14.65 2.62 -0.64
C CYS A 125 15.83 3.61 -0.54
N SER A 126 16.18 4.06 0.66
CA SER A 126 17.30 4.97 0.89
C SER A 126 18.64 4.33 0.52
N ALA A 127 18.84 3.05 0.85
CA ALA A 127 20.04 2.31 0.47
C ALA A 127 20.17 2.21 -1.05
N LEU A 128 19.09 1.89 -1.77
CA LEU A 128 19.09 1.89 -3.24
C LEU A 128 19.38 3.28 -3.81
N PHE A 129 18.78 4.32 -3.25
CA PHE A 129 19.00 5.69 -3.71
C PHE A 129 20.47 6.12 -3.54
N PHE A 130 21.04 5.94 -2.35
CA PHE A 130 22.43 6.31 -2.08
C PHE A 130 23.45 5.40 -2.78
N HIS A 131 23.11 4.14 -3.05
CA HIS A 131 23.92 3.27 -3.90
C HIS A 131 24.11 3.88 -5.29
N TYR A 132 23.02 4.31 -5.94
CA TYR A 132 23.09 4.93 -7.26
C TYR A 132 23.60 6.37 -7.24
N LEU A 133 23.36 7.12 -6.16
CA LEU A 133 23.83 8.50 -6.04
C LEU A 133 25.35 8.58 -5.79
N ASN A 134 25.87 7.76 -4.86
CA ASN A 134 27.27 7.82 -4.42
C ASN A 134 28.16 6.79 -5.14
N GLY A 135 27.58 5.83 -5.87
CA GLY A 135 28.31 4.77 -6.56
C GLY A 135 28.97 3.75 -5.62
N VAL A 136 28.62 3.75 -4.33
CA VAL A 136 29.18 2.81 -3.34
C VAL A 136 28.45 1.47 -3.46
N PRO A 137 29.13 0.36 -3.82
CA PRO A 137 28.49 -0.94 -3.94
C PRO A 137 27.90 -1.39 -2.60
N ALA A 138 26.78 -2.13 -2.65
CA ALA A 138 26.23 -2.75 -1.47
C ALA A 138 27.24 -3.80 -0.92
N PRO A 139 27.45 -3.88 0.40
CA PRO A 139 28.28 -4.92 1.01
C PRO A 139 27.75 -6.32 0.66
N SER A 140 28.66 -7.28 0.45
CA SER A 140 28.30 -8.68 0.14
C SER A 140 27.41 -9.33 1.21
N GLU A 141 27.47 -8.84 2.44
CA GLU A 141 26.65 -9.26 3.59
C GLU A 141 25.17 -8.90 3.42
N MET A 142 24.84 -7.95 2.55
CA MET A 142 23.46 -7.59 2.20
C MET A 142 22.83 -8.52 1.15
N GLU A 143 23.63 -9.30 0.43
CA GLU A 143 23.14 -10.25 -0.58
C GLU A 143 22.59 -11.54 0.05
N VAL A 144 22.99 -11.84 1.29
CA VAL A 144 22.54 -13.01 2.04
C VAL A 144 21.20 -12.71 2.71
N SER A 145 20.13 -13.39 2.29
CA SER A 145 18.82 -13.30 2.93
C SER A 145 18.87 -13.88 4.35
N GLY A 146 19.04 -13.03 5.37
CA GLY A 146 19.24 -13.45 6.76
C GLY A 146 18.63 -12.52 7.81
N THR A 147 18.72 -12.95 9.08
CA THR A 147 18.09 -12.34 10.28
C THR A 147 18.60 -10.94 10.65
N ASN A 148 19.66 -10.44 10.00
CA ASN A 148 20.35 -9.19 10.37
C ASN A 148 20.22 -8.07 9.32
N GLN A 149 19.18 -8.12 8.47
CA GLN A 149 19.03 -7.17 7.36
C GLN A 149 18.95 -5.71 7.84
N PHE A 150 18.36 -5.46 9.01
CA PHE A 150 18.21 -4.10 9.54
C PHE A 150 19.56 -3.51 9.94
N GLU A 151 20.39 -4.29 10.61
CA GLU A 151 21.70 -3.91 11.10
C GLU A 151 22.66 -3.65 9.93
N HIS A 152 22.59 -4.48 8.87
CA HIS A 152 23.36 -4.25 7.63
C HIS A 152 22.91 -2.96 6.91
N LEU A 153 21.60 -2.68 6.85
CA LEU A 153 21.08 -1.43 6.28
C LEU A 153 21.51 -0.21 7.08
N CYS A 154 21.45 -0.28 8.41
CA CYS A 154 21.89 0.81 9.27
C CYS A 154 23.38 1.09 9.06
N SER A 155 24.22 0.05 9.07
CA SER A 155 25.66 0.18 8.80
C SER A 155 25.94 0.80 7.43
N TYR A 156 25.30 0.32 6.36
CA TYR A 156 25.47 0.86 5.00
C TYR A 156 25.06 2.33 4.88
N LEU A 157 24.00 2.73 5.60
CA LEU A 157 23.47 4.09 5.60
C LEU A 157 24.10 4.99 6.66
N SER A 158 25.17 4.54 7.33
CA SER A 158 25.83 5.27 8.43
C SER A 158 24.89 5.63 9.60
N LEU A 159 23.91 4.78 9.89
CA LEU A 159 22.98 4.91 11.01
C LEU A 159 23.40 4.02 12.20
N PRO A 160 23.12 4.46 13.44
CA PRO A 160 23.26 3.62 14.61
C PRO A 160 22.19 2.52 14.63
N ASN A 161 22.52 1.33 15.17
CA ASN A 161 21.53 0.26 15.36
C ASN A 161 20.41 0.69 16.30
N ASN A 162 20.75 1.45 17.35
CA ASN A 162 19.78 2.15 18.16
C ASN A 162 19.47 3.51 17.52
N LEU A 163 18.39 3.56 16.73
CA LEU A 163 17.99 4.77 16.00
C LEU A 163 17.66 5.97 16.91
N THR A 164 17.40 5.74 18.20
CA THR A 164 17.14 6.85 19.14
C THR A 164 18.39 7.68 19.43
N CYS A 165 19.60 7.16 19.17
CA CYS A 165 20.85 7.91 19.30
C CYS A 165 20.87 9.15 18.39
N LEU A 166 20.12 9.15 17.27
CA LEU A 166 19.97 10.31 16.40
C LEU A 166 19.41 11.54 17.12
N PHE A 167 18.62 11.33 18.19
CA PHE A 167 18.03 12.40 18.98
C PHE A 167 18.93 12.85 20.15
N GLN A 168 20.03 12.15 20.42
CA GLN A 168 20.89 12.39 21.59
C GLN A 168 22.05 13.36 21.31
N GLU A 169 22.61 13.37 20.10
CA GLU A 169 23.80 14.16 19.76
C GLU A 169 23.61 15.68 19.91
N ASN A 170 22.36 16.17 19.87
CA ASN A 170 21.99 17.58 20.09
C ASN A 170 20.61 17.68 20.76
N SER A 171 20.47 17.15 21.97
CA SER A 171 19.17 16.97 22.65
C SER A 171 18.29 18.22 22.69
N ASP A 172 18.83 19.41 22.94
CA ASP A 172 18.03 20.65 23.01
C ASP A 172 17.37 21.03 21.68
N ILE A 173 18.14 20.96 20.59
CA ILE A 173 17.63 21.25 19.22
C ILE A 173 16.63 20.16 18.82
N MET A 174 16.95 18.90 19.10
CA MET A 174 16.09 17.77 18.75
C MET A 174 14.77 17.78 19.52
N ASN A 175 14.79 18.14 20.81
CA ASN A 175 13.59 18.33 21.62
C ASN A 175 12.72 19.45 21.05
N THR A 176 13.32 20.59 20.70
CA THR A 176 12.60 21.72 20.07
C THR A 176 11.96 21.29 18.73
N LEU A 177 12.64 20.48 17.93
CA LEU A 177 12.10 19.94 16.68
C LEU A 177 10.92 18.99 16.94
N ILE A 178 11.05 18.07 17.90
CA ILE A 178 9.98 17.14 18.27
C ILE A 178 8.74 17.91 18.74
N GLU A 179 8.92 18.91 19.63
CA GLU A 179 7.84 19.77 20.11
C GLU A 179 7.15 20.53 18.97
N SER A 180 7.94 21.06 18.03
CA SER A 180 7.43 21.75 16.83
C SER A 180 6.61 20.81 15.94
N TRP A 181 7.10 19.59 15.69
CA TRP A 181 6.37 18.58 14.91
C TRP A 181 5.07 18.15 15.60
N CYS A 182 5.10 17.93 16.93
CA CYS A 182 3.91 17.58 17.71
C CYS A 182 2.89 18.72 17.76
N SER A 183 3.37 19.97 17.78
CA SER A 183 2.54 21.17 17.84
C SER A 183 1.87 21.53 16.52
N ASN A 184 2.27 20.88 15.41
CA ASN A 184 1.73 21.12 14.09
C ASN A 184 0.20 20.89 14.04
N ASN A 185 -0.54 21.80 13.42
CA ASN A 185 -2.00 21.74 13.34
C ASN A 185 -2.52 20.44 12.70
N GLU A 186 -1.81 19.88 11.72
CA GLU A 186 -2.24 18.64 11.08
C GLU A 186 -2.01 17.40 11.96
N VAL A 187 -0.98 17.42 12.81
CA VAL A 187 -0.78 16.40 13.84
C VAL A 187 -1.87 16.50 14.91
N LYS A 188 -2.19 17.70 15.39
CA LYS A 188 -3.30 17.92 16.33
C LYS A 188 -4.64 17.44 15.76
N ARG A 189 -4.96 17.79 14.51
CA ARG A 189 -6.18 17.32 13.84
C ARG A 189 -6.23 15.79 13.71
N TYR A 190 -5.09 15.14 13.51
CA TYR A 190 -5.02 13.68 13.52
C TYR A 190 -5.30 13.11 14.91
N LEU A 191 -4.63 13.64 15.94
CA LEU A 191 -4.81 13.22 17.34
C LEU A 191 -6.26 13.40 17.83
N GLU A 192 -6.93 14.47 17.39
CA GLU A 192 -8.35 14.73 17.66
C GLU A 192 -9.32 13.85 16.82
N GLY A 193 -8.81 12.94 15.98
CA GLY A 193 -9.61 12.10 15.09
C GLY A 193 -10.25 12.84 13.91
N LYS A 194 -9.97 14.14 13.73
CA LYS A 194 -10.50 14.97 12.62
C LYS A 194 -9.78 14.72 11.30
N ARG A 195 -8.62 14.07 11.32
CA ARG A 195 -7.83 13.68 10.14
C ARG A 195 -7.34 12.25 10.29
N HIS A 196 -7.19 11.55 9.17
CA HIS A 196 -6.51 10.26 9.12
C HIS A 196 -5.04 10.44 8.75
N ALA A 197 -4.15 9.78 9.49
CA ALA A 197 -2.74 9.67 9.14
C ALA A 197 -2.44 8.32 8.46
N ILE A 198 -1.27 8.25 7.84
CA ILE A 198 -0.71 6.99 7.33
C ILE A 198 0.05 6.33 8.47
N SER A 199 -0.33 5.10 8.81
CA SER A 199 0.37 4.26 9.78
C SER A 199 1.38 3.34 9.10
N TYR A 200 2.40 2.96 9.86
CA TYR A 200 3.47 2.05 9.48
C TYR A 200 3.64 0.98 10.58
N ALA A 201 4.06 -0.25 10.28
CA ALA A 201 4.38 -0.79 8.97
C ALA A 201 3.16 -0.92 8.06
N ARG A 202 3.32 -0.56 6.79
CA ARG A 202 2.23 -0.67 5.83
C ARG A 202 2.25 -2.06 5.21
N GLU A 203 1.14 -2.76 5.31
CA GLU A 203 0.97 -4.00 4.56
C GLU A 203 0.97 -3.73 3.07
N SER A 204 1.61 -4.63 2.31
CA SER A 204 1.53 -4.57 0.86
C SER A 204 0.08 -4.72 0.43
N ASN A 205 -0.35 -3.90 -0.53
CA ASN A 205 -1.68 -4.05 -1.09
C ASN A 205 -1.76 -5.45 -1.73
N LYS A 206 -2.80 -6.20 -1.39
CA LYS A 206 -3.11 -7.51 -1.97
C LYS A 206 -4.52 -7.51 -2.53
N LEU A 207 -4.75 -8.38 -3.52
CA LEU A 207 -6.10 -8.71 -3.95
C LEU A 207 -6.76 -9.57 -2.87
N ILE A 208 -8.08 -9.72 -2.94
CA ILE A 208 -8.81 -10.59 -2.01
C ILE A 208 -8.31 -12.02 -2.09
N ASP A 209 -8.39 -12.74 -0.97
CA ASP A 209 -8.19 -14.19 -0.99
C ASP A 209 -9.38 -14.84 -1.70
N LEU A 210 -9.06 -15.67 -2.68
CA LEU A 210 -10.04 -16.42 -3.44
C LEU A 210 -10.21 -17.84 -2.86
N PRO A 211 -11.43 -18.39 -2.86
CA PRO A 211 -11.66 -19.76 -2.42
C PRO A 211 -10.99 -20.75 -3.36
N ASP A 212 -10.52 -21.88 -2.81
CA ASP A 212 -9.88 -22.94 -3.59
C ASP A 212 -10.87 -23.60 -4.56
N ASP A 213 -12.06 -23.97 -4.07
CA ASP A 213 -13.15 -24.51 -4.88
C ASP A 213 -13.98 -23.38 -5.51
N TYR A 214 -14.08 -23.40 -6.85
CA TYR A 214 -14.87 -22.44 -7.62
C TYR A 214 -16.37 -22.49 -7.31
N SER A 215 -16.89 -23.62 -6.82
CA SER A 215 -18.30 -23.79 -6.45
C SER A 215 -18.74 -22.76 -5.40
N CYS A 216 -17.83 -22.35 -4.51
CA CYS A 216 -18.05 -21.29 -3.53
C CYS A 216 -18.44 -19.96 -4.18
N LEU A 217 -17.76 -19.59 -5.27
CA LEU A 217 -18.06 -18.38 -6.03
C LEU A 217 -19.39 -18.49 -6.77
N ILE A 218 -19.69 -19.66 -7.35
CA ILE A 218 -20.98 -19.92 -8.01
C ILE A 218 -22.15 -19.77 -7.03
N ASN A 219 -21.99 -20.29 -5.81
CA ASN A 219 -22.99 -20.16 -4.75
C ASN A 219 -23.16 -18.70 -4.31
N GLN A 220 -22.05 -17.96 -4.13
CA GLN A 220 -22.07 -16.53 -3.83
C GLN A 220 -22.79 -15.73 -4.93
N ALA A 221 -22.49 -16.01 -6.20
CA ALA A 221 -23.10 -15.39 -7.36
C ALA A 221 -24.59 -15.74 -7.53
N SER A 222 -25.01 -16.94 -7.12
CA SER A 222 -26.42 -17.38 -7.19
C SER A 222 -27.29 -16.70 -6.14
N ASN A 223 -26.70 -16.35 -4.99
CA ASN A 223 -27.36 -15.61 -3.90
C ASN A 223 -27.35 -14.09 -4.14
N PHE A 224 -26.56 -13.59 -5.10
CA PHE A 224 -26.48 -12.18 -5.41
C PHE A 224 -27.73 -11.68 -6.15
N SER A 225 -28.46 -10.76 -5.51
CA SER A 225 -29.64 -10.09 -6.05
C SER A 225 -29.29 -8.66 -6.43
N CYS A 226 -29.74 -8.21 -7.61
CA CYS A 226 -29.42 -6.88 -8.11
C CYS A 226 -30.06 -5.79 -7.22
N PRO A 227 -29.28 -4.82 -6.73
CA PRO A 227 -29.80 -3.79 -5.81
C PRO A 227 -30.78 -2.82 -6.48
N LYS A 228 -30.64 -2.58 -7.80
CA LYS A 228 -31.50 -1.65 -8.54
C LYS A 228 -32.67 -2.32 -9.29
N SER A 229 -32.67 -3.65 -9.42
CA SER A 229 -33.74 -4.40 -10.12
C SER A 229 -34.80 -4.98 -9.18
N GLY A 230 -35.04 -4.35 -8.02
CA GLY A 230 -36.06 -4.82 -7.07
C GLY A 230 -35.83 -6.24 -6.51
N GLY A 231 -34.58 -6.74 -6.51
CA GLY A 231 -34.25 -8.07 -5.99
C GLY A 231 -34.18 -9.18 -7.04
N ASP A 232 -34.33 -8.88 -8.33
CA ASP A 232 -34.11 -9.86 -9.39
C ASP A 232 -32.65 -10.40 -9.39
N LYS A 233 -32.50 -11.67 -9.75
CA LYS A 233 -31.18 -12.30 -9.88
C LYS A 233 -30.36 -11.60 -10.97
N SER A 234 -29.11 -11.27 -10.65
CA SER A 234 -28.19 -10.69 -11.63
C SER A 234 -27.94 -11.66 -12.79
N ARG A 235 -27.93 -11.14 -14.03
CA ARG A 235 -27.63 -11.92 -15.23
C ARG A 235 -26.14 -12.25 -15.35
N ALA A 236 -25.28 -11.29 -15.02
CA ALA A 236 -23.82 -11.45 -15.01
C ALA A 236 -23.23 -10.93 -13.68
N PRO A 237 -23.31 -11.74 -12.60
CA PRO A 237 -22.68 -11.43 -11.33
C PRO A 237 -21.16 -11.43 -11.45
N THR A 238 -20.54 -10.35 -11.01
CA THR A 238 -19.11 -10.07 -11.23
C THR A 238 -18.45 -9.63 -9.92
N LEU A 239 -17.37 -10.30 -9.53
CA LEU A 239 -16.65 -10.07 -8.28
C LEU A 239 -15.48 -9.10 -8.50
N CYS A 240 -15.39 -8.01 -7.74
CA CYS A 240 -14.20 -7.17 -7.75
C CYS A 240 -13.06 -7.83 -6.95
N LEU A 241 -11.94 -8.14 -7.61
CA LEU A 241 -10.80 -8.78 -6.94
C LEU A 241 -10.02 -7.83 -6.01
N VAL A 242 -10.27 -6.52 -6.08
CA VAL A 242 -9.62 -5.52 -5.21
C VAL A 242 -10.31 -5.41 -3.85
N CYS A 243 -11.63 -5.51 -3.79
CA CYS A 243 -12.41 -5.26 -2.57
C CYS A 243 -13.41 -6.36 -2.20
N GLY A 244 -13.63 -7.37 -3.05
CA GLY A 244 -14.56 -8.47 -2.80
C GLY A 244 -16.04 -8.15 -3.02
N THR A 245 -16.37 -6.96 -3.52
CA THR A 245 -17.77 -6.58 -3.78
C THR A 245 -18.30 -7.29 -5.02
N MET A 246 -19.50 -7.86 -4.90
CA MET A 246 -20.28 -8.41 -6.03
C MET A 246 -21.08 -7.32 -6.73
N LEU A 247 -21.00 -7.28 -8.06
CA LEU A 247 -21.59 -6.26 -8.91
C LEU A 247 -22.35 -6.90 -10.08
N CYS A 248 -23.26 -6.13 -10.68
CA CYS A 248 -23.85 -6.48 -11.97
C CYS A 248 -22.93 -6.01 -13.09
N SER A 249 -22.61 -6.90 -14.04
CA SER A 249 -21.97 -6.52 -15.29
C SER A 249 -22.88 -6.74 -16.49
N GLN A 250 -22.55 -6.15 -17.64
CA GLN A 250 -23.25 -6.35 -18.93
C GLN A 250 -24.78 -6.22 -18.83
N SER A 251 -25.25 -5.31 -17.96
CA SER A 251 -26.66 -5.13 -17.65
C SER A 251 -26.94 -3.64 -17.41
N TYR A 252 -27.98 -3.12 -18.06
CA TYR A 252 -28.42 -1.72 -17.89
C TYR A 252 -28.99 -1.41 -16.50
N CYS A 253 -29.26 -2.43 -15.68
CA CYS A 253 -29.94 -2.28 -14.40
C CYS A 253 -29.19 -1.42 -13.37
N CYS A 254 -27.87 -1.47 -13.35
CA CYS A 254 -27.04 -0.80 -12.35
C CYS A 254 -26.24 0.37 -12.91
N GLN A 255 -26.64 0.91 -14.07
CA GLN A 255 -25.94 2.06 -14.65
C GLN A 255 -25.97 3.28 -13.73
N THR A 256 -24.91 4.07 -13.80
CA THR A 256 -24.72 5.31 -13.06
C THR A 256 -24.03 6.33 -13.94
N GLU A 257 -24.34 7.60 -13.71
CA GLU A 257 -23.72 8.70 -14.43
C GLU A 257 -22.33 9.01 -13.84
N LEU A 258 -21.31 9.05 -14.69
CA LEU A 258 -19.97 9.53 -14.38
C LEU A 258 -19.57 10.64 -15.36
N GLU A 259 -19.46 11.87 -14.84
CA GLU A 259 -19.07 13.07 -15.61
C GLU A 259 -19.98 13.31 -16.83
N GLY A 260 -21.29 13.13 -16.69
CA GLY A 260 -22.27 13.35 -17.77
C GLY A 260 -22.52 12.15 -18.68
N GLU A 261 -21.85 11.01 -18.45
CA GLU A 261 -21.99 9.81 -19.28
C GLU A 261 -22.48 8.61 -18.46
N ASP A 262 -23.43 7.85 -19.01
CA ASP A 262 -23.93 6.63 -18.37
C ASP A 262 -22.89 5.50 -18.50
N VAL A 263 -22.47 4.97 -17.35
CA VAL A 263 -21.53 3.85 -17.26
C VAL A 263 -22.15 2.67 -16.52
N GLY A 264 -21.69 1.46 -16.84
CA GLY A 264 -22.04 0.24 -16.12
C GLY A 264 -21.48 0.21 -14.70
N ALA A 265 -21.96 -0.72 -13.89
CA ALA A 265 -21.64 -0.74 -12.47
C ALA A 265 -20.19 -1.13 -12.19
N CYS A 266 -19.57 -1.98 -13.01
CA CYS A 266 -18.16 -2.32 -12.86
C CYS A 266 -17.28 -1.13 -13.25
N THR A 267 -17.60 -0.46 -14.37
CA THR A 267 -16.91 0.76 -14.78
C THR A 267 -17.02 1.85 -13.72
N ALA A 268 -18.21 2.11 -13.20
CA ALA A 268 -18.43 3.07 -12.10
C ALA A 268 -17.60 2.71 -10.85
N HIS A 269 -17.59 1.42 -10.50
CA HIS A 269 -16.86 0.94 -9.35
C HIS A 269 -15.36 1.17 -9.47
N THR A 270 -14.76 1.11 -10.68
CA THR A 270 -13.33 1.36 -10.86
C THR A 270 -12.89 2.74 -10.35
N TYR A 271 -13.72 3.77 -10.51
CA TYR A 271 -13.42 5.14 -10.06
C TYR A 271 -13.43 5.26 -8.55
N THR A 272 -14.31 4.50 -7.88
CA THR A 272 -14.31 4.42 -6.42
C THR A 272 -13.21 3.52 -5.88
N CYS A 273 -12.97 2.35 -6.51
CA CYS A 273 -12.21 1.24 -5.93
C CYS A 273 -10.74 1.17 -6.34
N GLY A 274 -10.48 1.43 -7.61
CA GLY A 274 -9.17 1.23 -8.21
C GLY A 274 -8.63 2.46 -8.93
N SER A 275 -9.17 3.65 -8.64
CA SER A 275 -8.74 4.92 -9.24
C SER A 275 -8.80 4.89 -10.78
N GLY A 276 -9.89 4.32 -11.31
CA GLY A 276 -10.11 4.18 -12.75
C GLY A 276 -9.56 2.89 -13.36
N VAL A 277 -8.92 2.01 -12.60
CA VAL A 277 -8.52 0.66 -13.05
C VAL A 277 -9.26 -0.39 -12.22
N GLY A 278 -9.80 -1.43 -12.85
CA GLY A 278 -10.55 -2.48 -12.17
C GLY A 278 -10.13 -3.87 -12.60
N ILE A 279 -10.15 -4.79 -11.64
CA ILE A 279 -9.92 -6.21 -11.85
C ILE A 279 -11.13 -6.96 -11.35
N PHE A 280 -11.79 -7.67 -12.25
CA PHE A 280 -13.06 -8.32 -11.98
C PHE A 280 -13.03 -9.78 -12.41
N LEU A 281 -13.71 -10.65 -11.66
CA LEU A 281 -13.96 -12.03 -12.04
C LEU A 281 -15.45 -12.19 -12.36
N ARG A 282 -15.75 -12.45 -13.63
CA ARG A 282 -17.09 -12.81 -14.08
C ARG A 282 -17.36 -14.26 -13.70
N VAL A 283 -18.29 -14.47 -12.77
CA VAL A 283 -18.44 -15.77 -12.11
C VAL A 283 -19.14 -16.80 -12.99
N ARG A 284 -20.10 -16.40 -13.83
CA ARG A 284 -20.80 -17.34 -14.70
C ARG A 284 -19.97 -17.71 -15.94
N GLU A 285 -19.08 -16.83 -16.34
CA GLU A 285 -18.25 -16.97 -17.52
C GLU A 285 -16.88 -17.56 -17.21
N CYS A 286 -16.52 -17.69 -15.92
CA CYS A 286 -15.18 -18.06 -15.47
C CYS A 286 -14.10 -17.29 -16.24
N GLN A 287 -14.18 -15.96 -16.19
CA GLN A 287 -13.32 -15.09 -16.98
C GLN A 287 -12.96 -13.83 -16.19
N VAL A 288 -11.69 -13.45 -16.23
CA VAL A 288 -11.23 -12.20 -15.62
C VAL A 288 -11.43 -11.07 -16.63
N LEU A 289 -11.86 -9.92 -16.13
CA LEU A 289 -12.09 -8.69 -16.87
C LEU A 289 -11.22 -7.60 -16.26
N PHE A 290 -10.34 -7.02 -17.08
CA PHE A 290 -9.62 -5.80 -16.75
C PHE A 290 -10.35 -4.61 -17.37
N LEU A 291 -10.54 -3.56 -16.59
CA LEU A 291 -11.11 -2.29 -17.03
C LEU A 291 -10.14 -1.15 -16.72
N ALA A 292 -10.03 -0.19 -17.63
CA ALA A 292 -9.28 1.05 -17.43
C ALA A 292 -10.03 2.24 -18.04
N GLY A 293 -10.30 3.25 -17.22
CA GLY A 293 -11.15 4.39 -17.58
C GLY A 293 -12.58 3.95 -17.92
N LYS A 294 -13.24 4.70 -18.80
CA LYS A 294 -14.62 4.41 -19.22
C LYS A 294 -14.71 3.42 -20.37
N THR A 295 -13.75 3.44 -21.29
CA THR A 295 -13.91 2.81 -22.62
C THR A 295 -12.88 1.73 -22.94
N LYS A 296 -11.96 1.42 -22.01
CA LYS A 296 -10.93 0.41 -22.25
C LYS A 296 -11.10 -0.78 -21.32
N GLY A 297 -10.88 -1.96 -21.89
CA GLY A 297 -10.84 -3.19 -21.15
C GLY A 297 -10.35 -4.34 -22.02
N CYS A 298 -10.06 -5.45 -21.36
CA CYS A 298 -9.74 -6.71 -22.00
C CYS A 298 -10.17 -7.90 -21.13
N PHE A 299 -10.36 -9.05 -21.77
CA PHE A 299 -10.54 -10.30 -21.05
C PHE A 299 -9.20 -10.97 -20.79
N TYR A 300 -9.10 -11.57 -19.61
CA TYR A 300 -7.92 -12.29 -19.16
C TYR A 300 -8.32 -13.70 -18.68
N PRO A 301 -7.47 -14.73 -18.88
CA PRO A 301 -7.76 -16.08 -18.40
C PRO A 301 -8.00 -16.11 -16.88
N PRO A 302 -8.97 -16.91 -16.40
CA PRO A 302 -9.22 -17.03 -14.96
C PRO A 302 -8.06 -17.73 -14.23
N PRO A 303 -7.91 -17.49 -12.91
CA PRO A 303 -6.97 -18.21 -12.08
C PRO A 303 -7.50 -19.58 -11.63
N TYR A 304 -8.45 -20.18 -12.34
CA TYR A 304 -9.09 -21.45 -12.00
C TYR A 304 -8.92 -22.47 -13.12
N LEU A 305 -8.56 -23.70 -12.76
CA LEU A 305 -8.30 -24.79 -13.69
C LEU A 305 -8.96 -26.08 -13.20
N ASP A 306 -9.31 -26.96 -14.13
CA ASP A 306 -9.70 -28.33 -13.81
C ASP A 306 -8.46 -29.21 -13.51
N ASP A 307 -8.71 -30.48 -13.17
CA ASP A 307 -7.66 -31.48 -12.89
C ASP A 307 -6.71 -31.74 -14.08
N TYR A 308 -7.10 -31.31 -15.28
CA TYR A 308 -6.30 -31.43 -16.50
C TYR A 308 -5.50 -30.15 -16.81
N GLY A 309 -5.65 -29.09 -16.00
CA GLY A 309 -4.97 -27.82 -16.18
C GLY A 309 -5.63 -26.90 -17.22
N GLU A 310 -6.88 -27.17 -17.60
CA GLU A 310 -7.64 -26.39 -18.57
C GLU A 310 -8.62 -25.42 -17.90
N THR A 311 -8.93 -24.32 -18.58
CA THR A 311 -9.97 -23.37 -18.14
C THR A 311 -11.32 -23.76 -18.73
N ASP A 312 -12.40 -23.68 -17.95
CA ASP A 312 -13.77 -23.91 -18.45
C ASP A 312 -14.53 -22.58 -18.68
N GLN A 313 -14.29 -21.95 -19.84
CA GLN A 313 -14.96 -20.71 -20.20
C GLN A 313 -16.47 -20.91 -20.34
N GLY A 314 -17.25 -20.11 -19.62
CA GLY A 314 -18.70 -20.24 -19.58
C GLY A 314 -19.20 -21.46 -18.81
N LEU A 315 -18.33 -22.17 -18.09
CA LEU A 315 -18.68 -23.36 -17.28
C LEU A 315 -19.45 -24.41 -18.09
N ARG A 316 -19.09 -24.58 -19.37
CA ARG A 316 -19.84 -25.43 -20.30
C ARG A 316 -19.57 -26.91 -20.09
N ARG A 317 -18.36 -27.25 -19.62
CA ARG A 317 -17.99 -28.65 -19.33
C ARG A 317 -18.55 -29.09 -17.99
N GLY A 318 -18.63 -28.17 -17.03
CA GLY A 318 -19.13 -28.46 -15.68
C GLY A 318 -18.13 -29.25 -14.83
N ASN A 319 -16.86 -29.23 -15.21
CA ASN A 319 -15.80 -29.84 -14.42
C ASN A 319 -15.59 -29.05 -13.12
N PRO A 320 -15.22 -29.73 -12.01
CA PRO A 320 -14.70 -29.05 -10.84
C PRO A 320 -13.49 -28.18 -11.21
N LEU A 321 -13.44 -26.96 -10.67
CA LEU A 321 -12.37 -26.00 -10.92
C LEU A 321 -11.73 -25.59 -9.60
N HIS A 322 -10.39 -25.58 -9.59
CA HIS A 322 -9.57 -25.27 -8.44
C HIS A 322 -8.68 -24.05 -8.67
N LEU A 323 -8.43 -23.28 -7.60
CA LEU A 323 -7.62 -22.06 -7.66
C LEU A 323 -6.15 -22.41 -7.96
N CYS A 324 -5.69 -22.02 -9.14
CA CYS A 324 -4.28 -22.02 -9.49
C CYS A 324 -3.58 -20.81 -8.87
N LYS A 325 -2.94 -21.01 -7.69
CA LYS A 325 -2.21 -19.96 -6.95
C LYS A 325 -1.17 -19.24 -7.82
N GLU A 326 -0.53 -19.94 -8.74
CA GLU A 326 0.46 -19.35 -9.65
C GLU A 326 -0.17 -18.36 -10.62
N ARG A 327 -1.31 -18.71 -11.24
CA ARG A 327 -2.06 -17.80 -12.13
C ARG A 327 -2.61 -16.61 -11.36
N PHE A 328 -3.12 -16.83 -10.15
CA PHE A 328 -3.58 -15.72 -9.30
C PHE A 328 -2.43 -14.77 -8.92
N LYS A 329 -1.25 -15.31 -8.58
CA LYS A 329 -0.06 -14.52 -8.29
C LYS A 329 0.39 -13.68 -9.50
N LYS A 330 0.20 -14.15 -10.74
CA LYS A 330 0.45 -13.35 -11.96
C LYS A 330 -0.49 -12.14 -12.03
N ILE A 331 -1.79 -12.34 -11.81
CA ILE A 331 -2.78 -11.24 -11.78
C ILE A 331 -2.42 -10.23 -10.66
N GLN A 332 -2.08 -10.73 -9.47
CA GLN A 332 -1.65 -9.89 -8.37
C GLN A 332 -0.38 -9.09 -8.70
N LYS A 333 0.58 -9.69 -9.39
CA LYS A 333 1.81 -9.02 -9.84
C LYS A 333 1.50 -7.91 -10.85
N LEU A 334 0.66 -8.17 -11.86
CA LEU A 334 0.23 -7.15 -12.83
C LEU A 334 -0.42 -5.95 -12.12
N TRP A 335 -1.25 -6.22 -11.12
CA TRP A 335 -1.88 -5.17 -10.32
C TRP A 335 -0.87 -4.38 -9.48
N GLN A 336 0.04 -5.07 -8.78
CA GLN A 336 1.06 -4.45 -7.94
C GLN A 336 2.06 -3.62 -8.75
N GLN A 337 2.31 -3.99 -10.00
CA GLN A 337 3.21 -3.30 -10.92
C GLN A 337 2.51 -2.19 -11.73
N HIS A 338 1.19 -2.00 -11.55
CA HIS A 338 0.38 -1.06 -12.33
C HIS A 338 0.36 -1.34 -13.86
N SER A 339 0.68 -2.56 -14.29
CA SER A 339 0.75 -2.96 -15.70
C SER A 339 -0.60 -3.40 -16.30
N ILE A 340 -1.71 -3.27 -15.58
CA ILE A 340 -3.04 -3.65 -16.10
C ILE A 340 -3.41 -2.84 -17.34
N THR A 341 -3.10 -1.54 -17.36
CA THR A 341 -3.39 -0.68 -18.51
C THR A 341 -2.55 -1.05 -19.73
N GLU A 342 -1.30 -1.47 -19.51
CA GLU A 342 -0.41 -1.96 -20.56
C GLU A 342 -0.93 -3.27 -21.14
N GLU A 343 -1.34 -4.21 -20.29
CA GLU A 343 -1.95 -5.48 -20.69
C GLU A 343 -3.23 -5.27 -21.50
N ILE A 344 -4.07 -4.30 -21.11
CA ILE A 344 -5.25 -3.91 -21.89
C ILE A 344 -4.82 -3.38 -23.27
N GLY A 345 -3.80 -2.52 -23.34
CA GLY A 345 -3.27 -2.00 -24.59
C GLY A 345 -2.81 -3.11 -25.54
N HIS A 346 -1.96 -4.02 -25.05
CA HIS A 346 -1.47 -5.16 -25.83
C HIS A 346 -2.61 -6.09 -26.29
N ALA A 347 -3.58 -6.36 -25.43
CA ALA A 347 -4.72 -7.18 -25.78
C ALA A 347 -5.60 -6.51 -26.85
N GLN A 348 -5.79 -5.19 -26.80
CA GLN A 348 -6.57 -4.46 -27.80
C GLN A 348 -5.84 -4.39 -29.15
N GLU A 349 -4.52 -4.22 -29.15
CA GLU A 349 -3.69 -4.27 -30.36
C GLU A 349 -3.71 -5.65 -31.02
N ALA A 350 -3.63 -6.72 -30.24
CA ALA A 350 -3.69 -8.09 -30.75
C ALA A 350 -5.08 -8.46 -31.30
N ASN A 351 -6.14 -7.83 -30.81
CA ASN A 351 -7.54 -8.15 -31.12
C ASN A 351 -8.24 -7.09 -32.02
N GLN A 352 -7.49 -6.35 -32.84
CA GLN A 352 -8.04 -5.29 -33.73
C GLN A 352 -9.17 -5.75 -34.67
N THR A 353 -9.35 -7.05 -34.88
CA THR A 353 -10.42 -7.67 -35.68
C THR A 353 -11.73 -7.95 -34.93
N LEU A 354 -11.77 -7.83 -33.60
CA LEU A 354 -12.98 -8.04 -32.80
C LEU A 354 -13.76 -6.72 -32.66
N VAL A 355 -14.84 -6.61 -33.44
CA VAL A 355 -15.82 -5.51 -33.35
C VAL A 355 -16.40 -5.41 -31.93
N GLY A 356 -16.19 -4.26 -31.29
CA GLY A 356 -17.23 -3.55 -30.53
C GLY A 356 -17.72 -4.14 -29.21
N ILE A 357 -16.83 -4.57 -28.31
CA ILE A 357 -17.23 -4.68 -26.90
C ILE A 357 -17.32 -3.26 -26.35
N ASP A 358 -18.53 -2.88 -25.94
CA ASP A 358 -18.75 -1.63 -25.25
C ASP A 358 -18.35 -1.76 -23.78
N TRP A 359 -17.09 -1.43 -23.49
CA TRP A 359 -16.54 -1.48 -22.13
C TRP A 359 -17.21 -0.48 -21.18
N GLN A 360 -17.87 0.55 -21.70
CA GLN A 360 -18.51 1.60 -20.91
C GLN A 360 -19.70 1.06 -20.12
N HIS A 361 -20.46 0.14 -20.70
CA HIS A 361 -21.67 -0.42 -20.08
C HIS A 361 -21.42 -1.70 -19.27
N LEU A 362 -20.15 -2.01 -18.96
CA LEU A 362 -19.76 -3.19 -18.18
C LEU A 362 -19.88 -3.06 -16.68
#